data_AF-A0A1E7HMR6-F1
#
_entry.id   AF-A0A1E7HMR6-F1
#
_cell.length_a   1.000
_cell.length_b   1.000
_cell.length_c   1.000
_cell.angle_alpha   90.00
_cell.angle_beta   90.00
_cell.angle_gamma   90.00
#
_symmetry.space_group_name_H-M   'P 1'
#
loop_
_entity.id
_entity.type
_entity.pdbx_description
1 polymer ?
#
loop_
_entity_poly.entity_id
_entity_poly.type
_entity_poly.pdbx_seq_one_letter_code
_entity_poly.pdbx_strand_id
1 'polypeptide(L)'
;MTLEKNMGAINIILDEADIDRTLQRITREILEEHKGAENLTLIGIQTRGVYLAKRIRSSINEIERIEIPTGEMDITLYRDDWTRISPNPIVKTTNISFSVDGKQIILVDDVLFTGRTTRAAMDALIDFGRPDRIELVVLVDRGHRELPIQANYVGEFVETRRSETVNVLLREHDGEDKVVIEEK
;
A
#
# COMPACT_ATOMS: atom_id res chain seq x y z
N MET A 1 36.32 11.37 21.73
CA MET A 1 35.38 10.48 22.45
C MET A 1 34.13 10.42 21.59
N THR A 2 34.17 9.53 20.60
CA THR A 2 33.20 9.44 19.51
C THR A 2 31.95 8.75 20.05
N LEU A 3 30.81 9.42 19.95
CA LEU A 3 29.50 8.86 20.26
C LEU A 3 29.13 7.88 19.15
N GLU A 4 29.52 6.61 19.31
CA GLU A 4 28.87 5.51 18.61
C GLU A 4 27.45 5.40 19.20
N LYS A 5 26.52 6.10 18.54
CA LYS A 5 25.09 5.90 18.73
C LYS A 5 24.80 4.46 18.36
N ASN A 6 24.38 3.64 19.32
CA ASN A 6 23.79 2.32 19.06
C ASN A 6 22.69 2.48 18.02
N MET A 7 22.99 2.16 16.76
CA MET A 7 21.97 1.82 15.78
C MET A 7 21.37 0.50 16.26
N GLY A 8 20.10 0.51 16.65
CA GLY A 8 19.36 -0.73 16.91
C GLY A 8 19.50 -1.69 15.73
N ALA A 9 19.43 -2.99 15.98
CA ALA A 9 19.61 -3.99 14.93
C ALA A 9 18.55 -3.79 13.83
N ILE A 10 18.99 -3.39 12.63
CA ILE A 10 18.14 -3.33 11.44
C ILE A 10 17.98 -4.75 10.94
N ASN A 11 16.76 -5.29 10.99
CA ASN A 11 16.46 -6.61 10.49
C ASN A 11 15.83 -6.52 9.09
N ILE A 12 16.42 -7.20 8.10
CA ILE A 12 15.90 -7.25 6.73
C ILE A 12 14.85 -8.34 6.68
N ILE A 13 13.64 -7.98 6.26
CA ILE A 13 12.52 -8.93 6.17
C ILE A 13 12.28 -9.38 4.74
N LEU A 14 12.36 -8.46 3.78
CA LEU A 14 12.25 -8.76 2.36
C LEU A 14 13.37 -8.03 1.62
N ASP A 15 14.07 -8.72 0.72
CA ASP A 15 14.95 -8.10 -0.27
C ASP A 15 14.22 -7.82 -1.60
N GLU A 16 14.95 -7.31 -2.59
CA GLU A 16 14.42 -7.03 -3.94
C GLU A 16 13.75 -8.25 -4.58
N ALA A 17 14.39 -9.43 -4.49
CA ALA A 17 13.86 -10.64 -5.08
C ALA A 17 12.62 -11.16 -4.32
N ASP A 18 12.56 -10.95 -3.01
CA ASP A 18 11.39 -11.27 -2.21
C ASP A 18 10.20 -10.37 -2.55
N ILE A 19 10.42 -9.06 -2.70
CA ILE A 19 9.37 -8.09 -3.09
C ILE A 19 8.82 -8.46 -4.47
N ASP A 20 9.68 -8.70 -5.45
CA ASP A 20 9.24 -9.06 -6.81
C ASP A 20 8.43 -10.37 -6.82
N ARG A 21 8.92 -11.43 -6.15
CA ARG A 21 8.17 -12.69 -6.03
C ARG A 21 6.83 -12.51 -5.34
N THR A 22 6.78 -11.67 -4.31
CA THR A 22 5.57 -11.37 -3.55
C THR A 22 4.54 -10.65 -4.41
N LEU A 23 4.94 -9.63 -5.16
CA LEU A 23 4.03 -8.89 -6.05
C LEU A 23 3.50 -9.77 -7.20
N GLN A 24 4.33 -10.68 -7.71
CA GLN A 24 3.91 -11.66 -8.71
C GLN A 24 2.89 -12.66 -8.14
N ARG A 25 3.06 -13.10 -6.89
CA ARG A 25 2.09 -13.95 -6.19
C ARG A 25 0.75 -13.22 -5.99
N ILE A 26 0.78 -12.03 -5.41
CA ILE A 26 -0.42 -11.20 -5.18
C ILE A 26 -1.16 -10.95 -6.51
N THR A 27 -0.43 -10.63 -7.57
CA THR A 27 -1.04 -10.39 -8.89
C THR A 27 -1.83 -11.59 -9.38
N ARG A 28 -1.28 -12.82 -9.25
CA ARG A 28 -1.99 -14.04 -9.61
C ARG A 28 -3.23 -14.28 -8.74
N GLU A 29 -3.11 -14.09 -7.42
CA GLU A 29 -4.24 -14.22 -6.50
C GLU A 29 -5.39 -13.27 -6.84
N ILE A 30 -5.08 -12.02 -7.21
CA ILE A 30 -6.06 -11.04 -7.69
C ILE A 30 -6.74 -11.57 -8.97
N LEU A 31 -5.97 -11.97 -9.97
CA LEU A 31 -6.54 -12.43 -11.25
C LEU A 31 -7.41 -13.69 -11.09
N GLU A 32 -7.00 -14.61 -10.21
CA GLU A 32 -7.77 -15.82 -9.89
C GLU A 32 -9.10 -15.49 -9.22
N GLU A 33 -9.10 -14.61 -8.22
CA GLU A 33 -10.31 -14.17 -7.49
C GLU A 33 -11.30 -13.43 -8.41
N HIS A 34 -10.78 -12.57 -9.29
CA HIS A 34 -11.60 -11.75 -10.19
C HIS A 34 -11.94 -12.43 -11.53
N LYS A 35 -11.34 -13.58 -11.82
CA LYS A 35 -11.46 -14.31 -13.10
C LYS A 35 -11.03 -13.45 -14.30
N GLY A 36 -9.92 -12.73 -14.13
CA GLY A 36 -9.38 -11.78 -15.10
C GLY A 36 -9.39 -10.34 -14.59
N ALA A 37 -9.12 -9.38 -15.50
CA ALA A 37 -8.86 -7.98 -15.15
C ALA A 37 -9.86 -6.96 -15.73
N GLU A 38 -10.91 -7.39 -16.44
CA GLU A 38 -11.75 -6.51 -17.27
C GLU A 38 -12.44 -5.35 -16.50
N ASN A 39 -12.89 -5.60 -15.26
CA ASN A 39 -13.53 -4.58 -14.42
C ASN A 39 -12.67 -4.12 -13.23
N LEU A 40 -11.40 -4.51 -13.23
CA LEU A 40 -10.48 -4.23 -12.15
C LEU A 40 -9.86 -2.84 -12.30
N THR A 41 -9.67 -2.14 -11.20
CA THR A 41 -8.92 -0.89 -11.14
C THR A 41 -8.05 -0.88 -9.88
N LEU A 42 -6.88 -0.23 -9.97
CA LEU A 42 -5.99 -0.07 -8.82
C LEU A 42 -5.98 1.38 -8.36
N ILE A 43 -5.90 1.60 -7.06
CA ILE A 43 -5.64 2.93 -6.49
C ILE A 43 -4.52 2.78 -5.46
N GLY A 44 -3.36 3.33 -5.79
CA GLY A 44 -2.23 3.38 -4.87
C GLY A 44 -2.39 4.50 -3.85
N ILE A 45 -2.28 4.16 -2.57
CA ILE A 45 -2.27 5.15 -1.48
C ILE A 45 -0.86 5.73 -1.38
N GLN A 46 -0.76 7.06 -1.35
CA GLN A 46 0.53 7.72 -1.35
C GLN A 46 1.31 7.47 -0.05
N THR A 47 2.65 7.31 -0.11
CA THR A 47 3.49 7.46 -1.31
C THR A 47 3.83 6.12 -1.98
N ARG A 48 4.28 5.12 -1.22
CA ARG A 48 4.82 3.87 -1.80
C ARG A 48 3.77 2.93 -2.37
N GLY A 49 2.53 2.97 -1.87
CA GLY A 49 1.41 2.23 -2.45
C GLY A 49 1.17 2.56 -3.93
N VAL A 50 1.51 3.78 -4.39
CA VAL A 50 1.47 4.16 -5.81
C VAL A 50 2.45 3.36 -6.67
N TYR A 51 3.69 3.20 -6.20
CA TYR A 51 4.69 2.45 -6.96
C TYR A 51 4.36 0.95 -6.98
N LEU A 52 3.89 0.41 -5.85
CA LEU A 52 3.38 -0.96 -5.78
C LEU A 52 2.20 -1.19 -6.73
N ALA A 53 1.22 -0.28 -6.77
CA ALA A 53 0.10 -0.36 -7.71
C ALA A 53 0.57 -0.36 -9.17
N LYS A 54 1.57 0.45 -9.51
CA LYS A 54 2.16 0.49 -10.86
C LYS A 54 2.86 -0.82 -11.22
N ARG A 55 3.59 -1.43 -10.29
CA ARG A 55 4.22 -2.75 -10.49
C ARG A 55 3.17 -3.84 -10.70
N ILE A 56 2.14 -3.90 -9.85
CA ILE A 56 1.02 -4.85 -9.99
C ILE A 56 0.31 -4.66 -11.34
N ARG A 57 0.00 -3.41 -11.74
CA ARG A 57 -0.58 -3.12 -13.06
C ARG A 57 0.29 -3.67 -14.20
N SER A 58 1.62 -3.47 -14.13
CA SER A 58 2.54 -4.00 -15.15
C SER A 58 2.46 -5.52 -15.23
N SER A 59 2.47 -6.20 -14.09
CA SER A 59 2.34 -7.66 -14.03
C SER A 59 0.98 -8.15 -14.57
N ILE A 60 -0.11 -7.44 -14.28
CA ILE A 60 -1.43 -7.75 -14.86
C ILE A 60 -1.40 -7.60 -16.39
N ASN A 61 -0.84 -6.51 -16.91
CA ASN A 61 -0.75 -6.30 -18.36
C ASN A 61 0.14 -7.36 -19.04
N GLU A 62 1.22 -7.80 -18.40
CA GLU A 62 2.06 -8.88 -18.94
C GLU A 62 1.30 -10.21 -19.08
N ILE A 63 0.44 -10.53 -18.11
CA ILE A 63 -0.33 -11.78 -18.03
C ILE A 63 -1.57 -11.72 -18.94
N GLU A 64 -2.42 -10.72 -18.74
CA GLU A 64 -3.74 -10.60 -19.39
C GLU A 64 -3.73 -9.79 -20.68
N ARG A 65 -2.63 -9.06 -20.98
CA ARG A 65 -2.55 -8.12 -22.11
C ARG A 65 -3.59 -7.00 -22.05
N ILE A 66 -3.97 -6.60 -20.83
CA ILE A 66 -4.92 -5.54 -20.54
C ILE A 66 -4.25 -4.46 -19.69
N GLU A 67 -4.36 -3.21 -20.13
CA GLU A 67 -4.04 -2.05 -19.32
C GLU A 67 -5.25 -1.65 -18.48
N ILE A 68 -5.20 -1.95 -17.18
CA ILE A 68 -6.25 -1.55 -16.24
C ILE A 68 -6.08 -0.10 -15.78
N PRO A 69 -7.18 0.65 -15.56
CA PRO A 69 -7.10 1.98 -14.96
C PRO A 69 -6.41 1.93 -13.60
N THR A 70 -5.49 2.88 -13.36
CA THR A 70 -4.78 3.00 -12.09
C THR A 70 -4.73 4.45 -11.65
N GLY A 71 -5.13 4.71 -10.42
CA GLY A 71 -5.16 6.03 -9.80
C GLY A 71 -4.21 6.14 -8.61
N GLU A 72 -4.08 7.36 -8.12
CA GLU A 72 -3.25 7.69 -6.96
C GLU A 72 -4.09 8.47 -5.96
N MET A 73 -4.00 8.14 -4.68
CA MET A 73 -4.78 8.79 -3.63
C MET A 73 -3.88 9.32 -2.53
N ASP A 74 -3.94 10.64 -2.30
CA ASP A 74 -3.39 11.25 -1.11
C ASP A 74 -4.48 11.37 -0.03
N ILE A 75 -4.25 10.74 1.10
CA ILE A 75 -5.15 10.74 2.26
C ILE A 75 -4.67 11.67 3.38
N THR A 76 -3.68 12.52 3.11
CA THR A 76 -3.18 13.55 4.04
C THR A 76 -4.24 14.58 4.40
N LEU A 77 -5.41 14.56 3.73
CA LEU A 77 -6.64 15.29 4.10
C LEU A 77 -7.88 14.42 4.43
N TYR A 78 -7.75 13.08 4.58
CA TYR A 78 -8.67 12.17 5.37
C TYR A 78 -8.30 11.44 6.74
N ARG A 79 -7.03 11.17 7.15
CA ARG A 79 -6.62 10.83 8.55
C ARG A 79 -7.09 11.83 9.64
N ASP A 80 -7.68 11.25 10.66
CA ASP A 80 -8.21 11.86 11.88
C ASP A 80 -7.15 12.48 12.81
N ASP A 81 -5.86 12.27 12.53
CA ASP A 81 -4.75 12.64 13.41
C ASP A 81 -3.73 13.64 12.82
N TRP A 82 -3.98 14.31 11.69
CA TRP A 82 -2.93 15.21 11.13
C TRP A 82 -2.51 16.35 12.02
N THR A 83 -3.43 16.83 12.87
CA THR A 83 -3.10 17.84 13.88
C THR A 83 -1.99 17.36 14.83
N ARG A 84 -1.75 16.05 14.91
CA ARG A 84 -0.66 15.42 15.68
C ARG A 84 0.59 15.12 14.87
N ILE A 85 0.49 15.05 13.53
CA ILE A 85 1.61 14.62 12.66
C ILE A 85 2.46 15.80 12.22
N SER A 86 1.87 16.94 11.85
CA SER A 86 2.60 18.18 11.52
C SER A 86 1.66 19.38 11.46
N PRO A 87 2.05 20.58 11.95
CA PRO A 87 1.25 21.80 11.82
C PRO A 87 1.01 22.24 10.37
N ASN A 88 1.84 21.78 9.42
CA ASN A 88 1.70 22.02 7.98
C ASN A 88 1.75 20.69 7.22
N PRO A 89 0.61 20.00 6.99
CA PRO A 89 0.58 18.82 6.13
C PRO A 89 0.92 19.22 4.68
N ILE A 90 1.85 18.50 4.05
CA ILE A 90 2.11 18.62 2.62
C ILE A 90 1.06 17.77 1.90
N VAL A 91 0.04 18.42 1.36
CA VAL A 91 -0.98 17.77 0.54
C VAL A 91 -0.38 17.49 -0.84
N LYS A 92 -0.31 16.21 -1.19
CA LYS A 92 -0.04 15.72 -2.54
C LYS A 92 -1.36 15.57 -3.31
N THR A 93 -1.26 15.38 -4.61
CA THR A 93 -2.43 15.37 -5.49
C THR A 93 -3.05 13.98 -5.57
N THR A 94 -4.33 13.85 -5.21
CA THR A 94 -5.15 12.68 -5.61
C THR A 94 -5.46 12.78 -7.10
N ASN A 95 -5.15 11.73 -7.85
CA ASN A 95 -5.36 11.65 -9.29
C ASN A 95 -6.08 10.34 -9.66
N ILE A 96 -7.40 10.43 -9.83
CA ILE A 96 -8.26 9.34 -10.30
C ILE A 96 -8.98 9.87 -11.54
N SER A 97 -8.45 9.53 -12.72
CA SER A 97 -8.92 10.03 -14.02
C SER A 97 -9.95 9.12 -14.70
N PHE A 98 -10.59 8.25 -13.92
CA PHE A 98 -11.61 7.30 -14.36
C PHE A 98 -12.79 7.30 -13.38
N SER A 99 -13.97 6.87 -13.85
CA SER A 99 -15.11 6.67 -12.95
C SER A 99 -14.88 5.46 -12.05
N VAL A 100 -15.14 5.63 -10.76
CA VAL A 100 -15.12 4.56 -9.75
C VAL A 100 -16.46 3.82 -9.67
N ASP A 101 -17.51 4.32 -10.32
CA ASP A 101 -18.84 3.73 -10.28
C ASP A 101 -18.86 2.33 -10.92
N GLY A 102 -19.39 1.35 -10.19
CA GLY A 102 -19.51 -0.03 -10.67
C GLY A 102 -18.17 -0.75 -10.86
N LYS A 103 -17.06 -0.19 -10.35
CA LYS A 103 -15.73 -0.79 -10.47
C LYS A 103 -15.38 -1.70 -9.30
N GLN A 104 -14.56 -2.70 -9.58
CA GLN A 104 -13.86 -3.47 -8.55
C GLN A 104 -12.52 -2.78 -8.29
N ILE A 105 -12.41 -2.17 -7.12
CA ILE A 105 -11.27 -1.31 -6.76
C ILE A 105 -10.38 -2.03 -5.78
N ILE A 106 -9.11 -2.14 -6.12
CA ILE A 106 -8.07 -2.58 -5.19
C ILE A 106 -7.28 -1.37 -4.73
N LEU A 107 -7.42 -1.03 -3.45
CA LEU A 107 -6.52 -0.11 -2.76
C LEU A 107 -5.18 -0.81 -2.54
N VAL A 108 -4.07 -0.10 -2.77
CA VAL A 108 -2.72 -0.64 -2.60
C VAL A 108 -1.95 0.23 -1.62
N ASP A 109 -1.46 -0.37 -0.55
CA ASP A 109 -0.65 0.29 0.48
C ASP A 109 0.66 -0.48 0.72
N ASP A 110 1.67 0.18 1.27
CA ASP A 110 2.94 -0.49 1.59
C ASP A 110 2.84 -1.30 2.90
N VAL A 111 2.32 -0.69 3.97
CA VAL A 111 2.24 -1.32 5.29
C VAL A 111 0.86 -1.13 5.93
N LEU A 112 0.17 -2.24 6.23
CA LEU A 112 -1.03 -2.20 7.07
C LEU A 112 -0.66 -2.26 8.56
N PHE A 113 -0.94 -1.17 9.28
CA PHE A 113 -0.72 -1.04 10.72
C PHE A 113 -2.04 -0.89 11.50
N THR A 114 -2.42 0.33 11.92
CA THR A 114 -3.64 0.56 12.71
C THR A 114 -4.93 0.46 11.89
N GLY A 115 -4.84 0.57 10.57
CA GLY A 115 -5.97 0.62 9.63
C GLY A 115 -6.50 2.03 9.32
N ARG A 116 -6.00 3.08 9.99
CA ARG A 116 -6.51 4.46 9.80
C ARG A 116 -6.27 5.00 8.40
N THR A 117 -5.12 4.68 7.79
CA THR A 117 -4.79 5.00 6.39
C THR A 117 -5.84 4.42 5.44
N THR A 118 -6.11 3.12 5.53
CA THR A 118 -7.13 2.45 4.71
C THR A 118 -8.52 3.03 4.93
N ARG A 119 -8.92 3.27 6.19
CA ARG A 119 -10.21 3.89 6.53
C ARG A 119 -10.38 5.24 5.83
N ALA A 120 -9.34 6.08 5.91
CA ALA A 120 -9.30 7.39 5.26
C ALA A 120 -9.35 7.27 3.73
N ALA A 121 -8.66 6.28 3.14
CA ALA A 121 -8.72 6.02 1.71
C ALA A 121 -10.11 5.57 1.26
N MET A 122 -10.79 4.73 2.03
CA MET A 122 -12.17 4.31 1.77
C MET A 122 -13.13 5.50 1.81
N ASP A 123 -13.06 6.34 2.84
CA ASP A 123 -13.87 7.55 2.93
C ASP A 123 -13.68 8.45 1.70
N ALA A 124 -12.43 8.75 1.38
CA ALA A 124 -12.09 9.57 0.22
C ALA A 124 -12.61 8.95 -1.07
N LEU A 125 -12.47 7.63 -1.26
CA LEU A 125 -12.94 6.93 -2.46
C LEU A 125 -14.45 7.03 -2.63
N ILE A 126 -15.22 6.96 -1.55
CA ILE A 126 -16.68 7.11 -1.58
C ILE A 126 -17.10 8.54 -1.95
N ASP A 127 -16.26 9.55 -1.74
CA ASP A 127 -16.51 10.90 -2.27
C ASP A 127 -16.41 10.96 -3.80
N PHE A 128 -15.62 10.07 -4.43
CA PHE A 128 -15.47 10.00 -5.90
C PHE A 128 -16.60 9.23 -6.60
N GLY A 129 -17.33 8.37 -5.89
CA GLY A 129 -18.42 7.58 -6.48
C GLY A 129 -18.77 6.31 -5.72
N ARG A 130 -19.31 5.31 -6.41
CA ARG A 130 -19.89 4.09 -5.83
C ARG A 130 -19.30 2.82 -6.49
N PRO A 131 -18.15 2.33 -6.02
CA PRO A 131 -17.59 1.06 -6.48
C PRO A 131 -18.46 -0.12 -6.05
N ASP A 132 -18.43 -1.20 -6.84
CA ASP A 132 -19.14 -2.45 -6.54
C ASP A 132 -18.42 -3.27 -5.46
N ARG A 133 -17.09 -3.19 -5.44
CA ARG A 133 -16.21 -3.90 -4.49
C ARG A 133 -14.99 -3.03 -4.19
N ILE A 134 -14.61 -2.93 -2.93
CA ILE A 134 -13.35 -2.33 -2.49
C ILE A 134 -12.56 -3.39 -1.75
N GLU A 135 -11.32 -3.58 -2.15
CA GLU A 135 -10.39 -4.53 -1.55
C GLU A 135 -9.06 -3.85 -1.25
N LEU A 136 -8.23 -4.52 -0.45
CA LEU A 136 -6.95 -4.00 -0.03
C LEU A 136 -5.83 -5.01 -0.29
N VAL A 137 -4.80 -4.55 -1.00
CA VAL A 137 -3.48 -5.16 -1.08
C VAL A 137 -2.53 -4.40 -0.18
N VAL A 138 -1.77 -5.12 0.63
CA VAL A 138 -0.59 -4.57 1.31
C VAL A 138 0.63 -5.43 1.09
N LEU A 139 1.81 -4.80 0.94
CA LEU A 139 3.06 -5.55 0.90
C LEU A 139 3.36 -6.18 2.26
N VAL A 140 3.17 -5.43 3.35
CA VAL A 140 3.40 -5.94 4.71
C VAL A 140 2.18 -5.70 5.58
N ASP A 141 1.75 -6.72 6.31
CA ASP A 141 0.85 -6.57 7.46
C ASP A 141 1.65 -6.72 8.75
N ARG A 142 1.66 -5.67 9.58
CA ARG A 142 2.40 -5.66 10.84
C ARG A 142 1.55 -5.81 12.10
N GLY A 143 0.25 -6.12 11.94
CA GLY A 143 -0.71 -6.25 13.03
C GLY A 143 -1.09 -4.93 13.73
N HIS A 144 -1.43 -5.01 15.02
CA HIS A 144 -1.82 -3.87 15.88
C HIS A 144 -3.01 -3.04 15.39
N ARG A 145 -4.03 -3.70 14.82
CA ARG A 145 -5.24 -3.04 14.38
C ARG A 145 -5.92 -2.24 15.48
N GLU A 146 -6.36 -1.03 15.12
CA GLU A 146 -7.22 -0.18 15.94
C GLU A 146 -8.61 -0.03 15.31
N LEU A 147 -8.74 -0.45 14.05
CA LEU A 147 -9.98 -0.51 13.29
C LEU A 147 -10.18 -1.95 12.77
N PRO A 148 -11.43 -2.41 12.57
CA PRO A 148 -11.73 -3.75 12.05
C PRO A 148 -11.46 -3.84 10.54
N ILE A 149 -10.23 -3.53 10.14
CA ILE A 149 -9.77 -3.52 8.75
C ILE A 149 -8.73 -4.62 8.56
N GLN A 150 -8.96 -5.44 7.54
CA GLN A 150 -8.05 -6.49 7.11
C GLN A 150 -7.75 -6.30 5.63
N ALA A 151 -6.55 -6.68 5.20
CA ALA A 151 -6.25 -6.74 3.78
C ALA A 151 -6.81 -8.04 3.19
N ASN A 152 -7.25 -7.95 1.94
CA ASN A 152 -7.65 -9.12 1.15
C ASN A 152 -6.41 -9.87 0.67
N TYR A 153 -5.35 -9.14 0.34
CA TYR A 153 -4.09 -9.68 -0.13
C TYR A 153 -2.94 -9.12 0.71
N VAL A 154 -2.17 -10.01 1.31
CA VAL A 154 -1.01 -9.66 2.14
C VAL A 154 0.23 -10.25 1.51
N GLY A 155 1.27 -9.44 1.34
CA GLY A 155 2.58 -9.88 0.89
C GLY A 155 3.27 -10.74 1.94
N GLU A 156 3.56 -10.14 3.08
CA GLU A 156 4.14 -10.82 4.25
C GLU A 156 3.45 -10.34 5.53
N PHE A 157 3.11 -11.27 6.43
CA PHE A 157 2.70 -10.92 7.78
C PHE A 157 3.90 -10.93 8.71
N VAL A 158 4.14 -9.83 9.41
CA VAL A 158 5.28 -9.68 10.30
C VAL A 158 4.81 -9.31 11.69
N GLU A 159 5.05 -10.19 12.66
CA GLU A 159 4.78 -9.89 14.05
C GLU A 159 5.78 -8.84 14.55
N THR A 160 5.28 -7.68 14.96
CA THR A 160 6.10 -6.56 15.45
C THR A 160 5.71 -6.16 16.85
N ARG A 161 6.61 -5.48 17.56
CA ARG A 161 6.30 -4.70 18.76
C ARG A 161 5.77 -3.33 18.35
N ARG A 162 5.03 -2.66 19.25
CA ARG A 162 4.59 -1.27 19.02
C ARG A 162 5.74 -0.27 18.98
N SER A 163 6.88 -0.58 19.59
CA SER A 163 8.11 0.22 19.53
C SER A 163 8.84 0.08 18.21
N GLU A 164 8.58 -0.97 17.44
CA GLU A 164 9.23 -1.21 16.16
C GLU A 164 8.52 -0.45 15.03
N THR A 165 9.27 -0.18 13.96
CA THR A 165 8.79 0.40 12.71
C THR A 165 9.13 -0.53 11.56
N VAL A 166 8.19 -0.71 10.63
CA VAL A 166 8.43 -1.38 9.35
C VAL A 166 8.65 -0.29 8.31
N ASN A 167 9.82 -0.29 7.69
CA ASN A 167 10.11 0.62 6.58
C ASN A 167 10.16 -0.19 5.29
N VAL A 168 9.31 0.18 4.34
CA VAL A 168 9.38 -0.28 2.97
C VAL A 168 10.19 0.74 2.19
N LEU A 169 11.21 0.28 1.48
CA LEU A 169 12.01 1.06 0.55
C LEU A 169 11.73 0.51 -0.85
N LEU A 170 11.43 1.40 -1.79
CA LEU A 170 11.19 1.04 -3.19
C LEU A 170 12.13 1.84 -4.09
N ARG A 171 12.72 1.18 -5.08
CA ARG A 171 13.73 1.76 -5.98
C ARG A 171 13.30 3.07 -6.62
N GLU A 172 12.02 3.21 -6.97
CA GLU A 172 11.45 4.40 -7.61
C GLU A 172 11.41 5.64 -6.70
N HIS A 173 11.49 5.44 -5.38
CA HIS A 173 11.42 6.51 -4.38
C HIS A 173 12.70 6.62 -3.53
N ASP A 174 13.31 5.48 -3.20
CA ASP A 174 14.37 5.35 -2.19
C ASP A 174 15.71 4.86 -2.77
N GLY A 175 15.72 4.41 -4.04
CA GLY A 175 16.93 3.94 -4.73
C GLY A 175 17.27 2.46 -4.52
N GLU A 176 16.58 1.76 -3.62
CA GLU A 176 16.69 0.31 -3.39
C GLU A 176 15.33 -0.31 -3.06
N ASP A 177 15.20 -1.61 -3.31
CA ASP A 177 14.02 -2.41 -2.91
C ASP A 177 14.36 -3.21 -1.66
N LYS A 178 13.66 -2.93 -0.57
CA LYS A 178 13.90 -3.58 0.71
C LYS A 178 12.78 -3.35 1.71
N VAL A 179 12.52 -4.32 2.57
CA VAL A 179 11.72 -4.12 3.78
C VAL A 179 12.58 -4.36 5.01
N VAL A 180 12.58 -3.43 5.94
CA VAL A 180 13.32 -3.54 7.20
C VAL A 180 12.44 -3.28 8.42
N ILE A 181 12.82 -3.89 9.54
CA ILE A 181 12.31 -3.57 10.86
C ILE A 181 13.42 -2.94 11.70
N GLU A 182 13.07 -1.87 12.40
CA GLU A 182 13.94 -1.17 13.36
C GLU A 182 13.17 -0.70 14.60
N GLU A 183 13.85 -0.58 15.73
CA GLU A 183 13.30 0.07 16.93
C GLU A 183 13.25 1.59 16.74
N LYS A 184 12.19 2.24 17.26
CA LYS A 184 12.04 3.70 17.25
C LYS A 184 13.06 4.46 18.09
#